data_AF-A0A534P6G4-F1
#
_entry.id   AF-A0A534P6G4-F1
#
_cell.length_a   1.000
_cell.length_b   1.000
_cell.length_c   1.000
_cell.angle_alpha   90.00
_cell.angle_beta   90.00
_cell.angle_gamma   90.00
#
_symmetry.space_group_name_H-M   'P 1'
#
loop_
_entity.id
_entity.type
_entity.pdbx_description
1 polymer ?
#
loop_
_entity_poly.entity_id
_entity_poly.type
_entity_poly.pdbx_seq_one_letter_code
_entity_poly.pdbx_strand_id
1 'polypeptide(L)'
;MNRLARSIAVPALVLVIWEAVVRLAHVSPAILPPPTQVASKWIEYLTSGELPSDAAATLLRVVTGFIIGTVLALPLGLWMGAREKVYAVFNPLIQLLRPIPPIA
;
A
#
# COMPACT_ATOMS: atom_id res chain seq x y z
N MET A 1 12.93 6.66 -35.33
CA MET A 1 11.99 5.96 -34.43
C MET A 1 12.19 6.50 -33.01
N ASN A 2 11.23 7.28 -32.50
CA ASN A 2 11.36 8.11 -31.30
C ASN A 2 11.70 7.27 -30.06
N ARG A 3 12.58 7.76 -29.17
CA ARG A 3 13.01 7.05 -27.95
C ARG A 3 11.83 6.51 -27.13
N LEU A 4 10.76 7.30 -27.03
CA LEU A 4 9.50 6.95 -26.36
C LEU A 4 8.82 5.70 -26.94
N ALA A 5 8.83 5.54 -28.28
CA ALA A 5 8.23 4.38 -28.93
C ALA A 5 8.98 3.09 -28.59
N ARG A 6 10.32 3.16 -28.47
CA ARG A 6 11.12 2.02 -28.00
C ARG A 6 10.88 1.69 -26.53
N SER A 7 10.69 2.70 -25.68
CA SER A 7 10.45 2.51 -24.24
C SER A 7 9.13 1.79 -23.93
N ILE A 8 8.08 2.02 -24.73
CA ILE A 8 6.76 1.40 -24.53
C ILE A 8 6.66 0.04 -25.24
N ALA A 9 7.40 -0.16 -26.33
CA ALA A 9 7.34 -1.38 -27.12
C ALA A 9 7.66 -2.65 -26.30
N VAL A 10 8.67 -2.58 -25.42
CA VAL A 10 9.06 -3.75 -24.61
C VAL A 10 7.97 -4.13 -23.60
N PRO A 11 7.46 -3.23 -22.74
CA PRO A 11 6.33 -3.54 -21.85
C PRO A 11 5.09 -4.02 -22.61
N ALA A 12 4.74 -3.39 -23.73
CA ALA A 12 3.59 -3.80 -24.53
C ALA A 12 3.75 -5.22 -25.07
N LEU A 13 4.94 -5.57 -25.56
CA LEU A 13 5.24 -6.92 -26.02
C LEU A 13 5.11 -7.95 -24.90
N VAL A 14 5.58 -7.63 -23.70
CA VAL A 14 5.43 -8.50 -22.52
C VAL A 14 3.96 -8.73 -22.19
N LEU A 15 3.12 -7.69 -22.21
CA LEU A 15 1.68 -7.83 -21.97
C LEU A 15 1.00 -8.70 -23.04
N VAL A 16 1.37 -8.54 -24.30
CA VAL A 16 0.83 -9.36 -25.40
C VAL A 16 1.25 -10.82 -25.26
N ILE A 17 2.52 -11.09 -24.94
CA ILE A 17 3.01 -12.45 -24.71
C ILE A 17 2.29 -13.07 -23.51
N TRP A 18 2.17 -12.34 -22.40
CA TRP A 18 1.47 -12.82 -21.21
C TRP A 18 0.00 -13.16 -21.51
N GLU A 19 -0.72 -12.27 -22.18
CA GLU A 19 -2.10 -12.50 -22.62
C GLU A 19 -2.20 -13.75 -23.50
N ALA A 20 -1.31 -13.89 -24.49
CA ALA A 20 -1.27 -15.04 -25.38
C ALA A 20 -0.97 -16.34 -24.63
N VAL A 21 0.00 -16.34 -23.72
CA VAL A 21 0.35 -17.53 -22.92
C VAL A 21 -0.83 -17.98 -22.08
N VAL A 22 -1.49 -17.07 -21.35
CA VAL A 22 -2.64 -17.42 -20.50
C VAL A 22 -3.77 -18.03 -21.33
N ARG A 23 -4.10 -17.41 -22.48
CA ARG A 23 -5.19 -17.87 -23.33
C ARG A 23 -4.89 -19.16 -24.07
N LEU A 24 -3.70 -19.28 -24.65
CA LEU A 24 -3.32 -20.45 -25.46
C LEU A 24 -3.01 -21.67 -24.61
N ALA A 25 -2.32 -21.48 -23.47
CA ALA A 25 -2.01 -22.57 -22.54
C ALA A 25 -3.17 -22.89 -21.59
N HIS A 26 -4.34 -22.26 -21.75
CA HIS A 26 -5.54 -22.48 -20.93
C HIS A 26 -5.25 -22.37 -19.42
N VAL A 27 -4.41 -21.42 -19.04
CA VAL A 27 -4.07 -21.18 -17.63
C VAL A 27 -5.30 -20.67 -16.90
N SER A 28 -5.59 -21.23 -15.74
CA SER A 28 -6.73 -20.79 -14.92
C SER A 28 -6.59 -19.31 -14.56
N PRO A 29 -7.61 -18.47 -14.82
CA PRO A 29 -7.60 -17.05 -14.44
C PRO A 29 -7.48 -16.81 -12.93
N ALA A 30 -7.82 -17.81 -12.10
CA ALA A 30 -7.65 -17.73 -10.66
C ALA A 30 -6.17 -17.77 -10.23
N ILE A 31 -5.30 -18.38 -11.05
CA ILE A 31 -3.85 -18.46 -10.81
C ILE A 31 -3.16 -17.27 -11.48
N LEU A 32 -3.52 -17.00 -12.74
CA LEU A 32 -2.92 -15.92 -13.51
C LEU A 32 -3.98 -15.29 -14.43
N PRO A 33 -4.63 -14.20 -13.99
CA PRO A 33 -5.60 -13.51 -14.82
C PRO A 33 -4.89 -12.85 -16.02
N PRO A 34 -5.48 -12.91 -17.22
CA PRO A 34 -4.90 -12.23 -18.38
C PRO A 34 -4.95 -10.70 -18.19
N PRO A 35 -3.95 -9.95 -18.70
CA PRO A 35 -3.91 -8.48 -18.64
C PRO A 35 -5.22 -7.78 -18.97
N THR A 36 -5.97 -8.28 -19.96
CA THR A 36 -7.28 -7.73 -20.33
C THR A 36 -8.33 -7.83 -19.22
N GLN A 37 -8.36 -8.93 -18.46
CA GLN A 37 -9.27 -9.10 -17.32
C GLN A 37 -8.87 -8.20 -16.14
N VAL A 38 -7.57 -8.03 -15.92
CA VAL A 38 -7.06 -7.07 -14.94
C VAL A 38 -7.53 -5.68 -15.33
N ALA A 39 -7.31 -5.25 -16.57
CA ALA A 39 -7.74 -3.94 -17.07
C ALA A 39 -9.26 -3.72 -16.96
N SER A 40 -10.08 -4.72 -17.30
CA SER A 40 -11.54 -4.60 -17.16
C SER A 40 -11.97 -4.44 -15.71
N LYS A 41 -11.35 -5.20 -14.78
CA LYS A 41 -11.65 -5.09 -13.34
C LYS A 41 -11.22 -3.74 -12.76
N TRP A 42 -10.09 -3.21 -13.21
CA TRP A 42 -9.66 -1.86 -12.86
C TRP A 42 -10.69 -0.81 -13.25
N ILE A 43 -11.20 -0.86 -14.49
CA ILE A 43 -12.23 0.08 -14.97
C ILE A 43 -13.55 -0.13 -14.21
N GLU A 44 -13.95 -1.38 -13.97
CA GLU A 44 -15.14 -1.72 -13.19
C GLU A 44 -15.07 -1.10 -11.79
N TYR A 45 -13.98 -1.28 -11.05
CA TYR A 45 -13.85 -0.71 -9.70
C TYR A 45 -13.70 0.81 -9.66
N LEU A 46 -13.10 1.40 -10.71
CA LEU A 46 -13.05 2.85 -10.85
C LEU A 46 -14.44 3.44 -11.11
N THR A 47 -15.23 2.80 -11.97
CA THR A 47 -16.57 3.27 -12.36
C THR A 47 -17.64 2.95 -11.32
N SER A 48 -17.53 1.83 -10.59
CA SER A 48 -18.41 1.49 -9.47
C SER A 48 -18.19 2.40 -8.27
N GLY A 49 -17.01 3.03 -8.17
CA GLY A 49 -16.63 3.87 -7.05
C GLY A 49 -16.01 3.11 -5.87
N GLU A 50 -15.94 1.78 -5.93
CA GLU A 50 -15.34 0.94 -4.88
C GLU A 50 -13.85 1.25 -4.68
N LEU A 51 -13.08 1.35 -5.77
CA LEU A 51 -11.65 1.64 -5.69
C LEU A 51 -11.37 3.00 -5.01
N PRO A 52 -11.97 4.13 -5.47
CA PRO A 52 -11.74 5.40 -4.80
C PRO A 52 -12.32 5.44 -3.37
N SER A 53 -13.43 4.76 -3.08
CA SER A 53 -13.98 4.72 -1.71
C SER A 53 -13.07 3.98 -0.74
N ASP A 54 -12.55 2.82 -1.14
CA ASP A 54 -11.68 1.99 -0.30
C ASP A 54 -10.31 2.63 -0.12
N ALA A 55 -9.79 3.25 -1.18
CA ALA A 55 -8.57 4.04 -1.12
C ALA A 55 -8.74 5.23 -0.16
N ALA A 56 -9.85 5.97 -0.27
CA ALA A 56 -10.12 7.10 0.63
C ALA A 56 -10.29 6.64 2.08
N ALA A 57 -11.03 5.57 2.35
CA ALA A 57 -11.20 5.01 3.68
C ALA A 57 -9.86 4.59 4.30
N THR A 58 -9.01 3.93 3.51
CA THR A 58 -7.66 3.52 3.94
C THR A 58 -6.78 4.73 4.23
N LEU A 59 -6.78 5.73 3.36
CA LEU A 59 -6.02 6.98 3.55
C LEU A 59 -6.49 7.73 4.80
N LEU A 60 -7.81 7.88 4.99
CA LEU A 60 -8.38 8.53 6.17
C LEU A 60 -7.97 7.81 7.45
N ARG A 61 -7.99 6.48 7.46
CA ARG A 61 -7.54 5.69 8.61
C ARG A 61 -6.06 5.94 8.94
N VAL A 62 -5.19 5.93 7.92
CA VAL A 62 -3.75 6.17 8.10
C VAL A 62 -3.49 7.59 8.61
N VAL A 63 -4.09 8.60 7.97
CA VAL A 63 -3.91 10.01 8.35
C VAL A 63 -4.44 10.27 9.76
N THR A 64 -5.62 9.74 10.09
CA THR A 64 -6.20 9.90 11.43
C THR A 64 -5.34 9.24 12.49
N GLY A 65 -4.89 8.00 12.26
CA GLY A 65 -3.97 7.30 13.15
C GLY A 65 -2.64 8.04 13.33
N PHE A 66 -2.08 8.57 12.25
CA PHE A 66 -0.86 9.38 12.28
C PHE A 66 -1.03 10.67 13.09
N ILE A 67 -2.14 11.39 12.90
CA ILE A 67 -2.42 12.63 13.63
C ILE A 67 -2.59 12.35 15.12
N ILE A 68 -3.45 11.38 15.48
CA ILE A 68 -3.67 11.00 16.89
C ILE A 68 -2.35 10.55 17.52
N GLY A 69 -1.61 9.67 16.85
CA GLY A 69 -0.31 9.19 17.31
C GLY A 69 0.69 10.33 17.51
N THR A 70 0.80 11.25 16.55
CA THR A 70 1.74 12.38 16.63
C THR A 70 1.36 13.36 17.74
N VAL A 71 0.09 13.71 17.85
CA VAL A 71 -0.41 14.65 18.89
C VAL A 71 -0.15 14.11 20.29
N LEU A 72 -0.18 12.80 20.49
CA LEU A 72 0.10 12.18 21.79
C LEU A 72 1.60 11.90 22.01
N ALA A 73 2.26 11.32 21.01
CA ALA A 73 3.64 10.86 21.13
C ALA A 73 4.65 12.01 21.11
N LEU A 74 4.40 13.09 20.33
CA LEU A 74 5.35 14.19 20.21
C LEU A 74 5.51 14.96 21.53
N PRO A 75 4.43 15.40 22.23
CA PRO A 75 4.58 16.06 23.53
C PRO A 75 5.21 15.14 24.58
N LEU A 76 4.80 13.87 24.63
CA LEU A 76 5.35 12.90 25.57
C LEU A 76 6.84 12.67 25.31
N GLY A 77 7.23 12.45 24.05
CA GLY A 77 8.62 12.25 23.64
C GLY A 77 9.50 13.47 23.95
N LEU A 78 9.02 14.68 23.68
CA LEU A 78 9.71 15.92 24.06
C LEU A 78 9.86 16.05 25.57
N TRP A 79 8.82 15.71 26.34
CA TRP A 79 8.86 15.78 27.80
C TRP A 79 9.83 14.75 28.41
N MET A 80 9.85 13.53 27.87
CA MET A 80 10.84 12.51 28.21
C MET A 80 12.26 12.99 27.90
N GLY A 81 12.48 13.66 26.76
CA GLY A 81 13.78 14.24 26.40
C GLY A 81 14.24 15.38 27.30
N ALA A 82 13.30 16.15 27.86
CA ALA A 82 13.60 17.30 28.72
C ALA A 82 13.78 16.94 30.22
N ARG A 83 13.34 15.75 30.66
CA ARG A 83 13.30 15.35 32.08
C ARG A 83 13.63 13.86 32.27
N GLU A 84 14.76 13.58 32.91
CA GLU A 84 15.22 12.21 33.20
C GLU A 84 14.21 11.37 34.00
N LYS A 85 13.50 11.98 34.97
CA LYS A 85 12.45 11.29 35.74
C LYS A 85 11.30 10.81 34.85
N VAL A 86 10.89 11.61 33.87
CA VAL A 86 9.80 11.27 32.95
C VAL A 86 10.25 10.15 32.03
N TYR A 87 11.47 10.25 31.51
CA TYR A 87 12.09 9.16 30.74
C TYR A 87 12.09 7.85 31.52
N ALA A 88 12.57 7.84 32.76
CA ALA A 88 12.66 6.63 33.58
C ALA A 88 11.31 5.93 33.81
N VAL A 89 10.22 6.69 33.93
CA VAL A 89 8.86 6.15 34.14
C VAL A 89 8.27 5.56 32.86
N PHE A 90 8.39 6.26 31.72
CA PHE A 90 7.71 5.87 30.48
C PHE A 90 8.55 4.91 29.61
N ASN A 91 9.88 4.96 29.70
CA ASN A 91 10.75 4.16 28.86
C ASN A 91 10.49 2.64 28.91
N PRO A 92 10.21 2.00 30.07
CA PRO A 92 9.85 0.58 30.12
C PRO A 92 8.61 0.23 29.28
N LEU A 93 7.57 1.07 29.33
CA LEU A 93 6.35 0.89 28.52
C LEU A 93 6.64 1.06 27.03
N ILE A 94 7.43 2.07 26.66
CA ILE A 94 7.81 2.28 25.25
C ILE A 94 8.61 1.08 24.71
N GLN A 95 9.55 0.55 25.50
CA GLN A 95 10.37 -0.60 25.11
C GLN A 95 9.54 -1.89 24.98
N LEU A 96 8.47 -2.03 25.77
CA LEU A 96 7.51 -3.13 25.64
C LEU A 96 6.68 -3.04 24.35
N LEU A 97 6.26 -1.83 23.95
CA LEU A 97 5.44 -1.62 22.76
C LEU A 97 6.24 -1.62 21.45
N ARG A 98 7.54 -1.29 21.52
CA ARG A 98 8.43 -1.18 20.36
C ARG A 98 8.50 -2.42 19.44
N PRO A 99 8.53 -3.67 19.95
CA PRO A 99 8.63 -4.85 19.09
C PRO A 99 7.30 -5.40 18.55
N ILE A 100 6.15 -4.72 18.75
CA ILE A 100 4.84 -5.26 18.33
C ILE A 100 4.77 -5.32 16.79
N PRO A 101 4.72 -6.53 16.18
CA PRO A 101 4.64 -6.66 14.73
C PRO A 101 3.28 -6.17 14.22
N PRO A 102 3.21 -5.47 13.07
CA PRO A 102 1.96 -4.99 12.49
C PRO A 102 1.07 -6.07 11.85
N ILE A 103 1.25 -7.35 12.19
CA ILE A 103 0.46 -8.47 11.63
C ILE A 103 -0.84 -8.64 12.42
N ALA A 104 -1.84 -7.82 12.05
CA ALA A 104 -3.27 -8.05 12.22
C ALA A 104 -4.01 -7.43 11.02
#